data_AF-A0A4Q4U9K2-F1
#
_entry.id   AF-A0A4Q4U9K2-F1
#
_cell.length_a   1.000
_cell.length_b   1.000
_cell.length_c   1.000
_cell.angle_alpha   90.00
_cell.angle_beta   90.00
_cell.angle_gamma   90.00
#
_symmetry.space_group_name_H-M   'P 1'
#
loop_
_entity.id
_entity.type
_entity.pdbx_description
1 polymer ?
#
loop_
_entity_poly.entity_id
_entity_poly.type
_entity_poly.pdbx_seq_one_letter_code
_entity_poly.pdbx_strand_id
1 'polypeptide(L)'
;MGYEDVEQYADRETFAKYSDLALRGAVSQAPDFVWCPNGCGSGQIHESGNEQPIVTCGKCSFKFCFRHQVRWHEQLTCAEYDSLVSDPENFRSRIDILNEEAEKLRLAEQLARRTQEEADRRLAQSLMAAEQREEAERQARRERAERERREEAERRRLQAERIAMQQQAEKMRMEAVRKRDEDELSRITVEKTTKPCPGCKWPIEKNAGCSHMTYAETPLI
;
A
#
# COMPACT_ATOMS: atom_id res chain seq x y z
N MET A 1 78.83 13.87 41.07
CA MET A 1 79.96 13.08 40.56
C MET A 1 80.20 13.54 39.15
N GLY A 2 81.37 14.15 38.91
CA GLY A 2 81.79 14.58 37.58
C GLY A 2 82.29 13.41 36.74
N TYR A 3 82.46 13.63 35.43
CA TYR A 3 83.06 12.65 34.51
C TYR A 3 84.44 12.18 34.99
N GLU A 4 85.24 13.11 35.51
CA GLU A 4 86.59 12.89 36.04
C GLU A 4 86.59 11.97 37.29
N ASP A 5 85.57 12.05 38.14
CA ASP A 5 85.44 11.17 39.31
C ASP A 5 85.22 9.71 38.88
N VAL A 6 84.45 9.48 37.81
CA VAL A 6 84.15 8.12 37.33
C VAL A 6 85.36 7.53 36.59
N GLU A 7 86.16 8.36 35.92
CA GLU A 7 87.42 7.92 35.28
C GLU A 7 88.46 7.45 36.31
N GLN A 8 88.50 8.10 37.48
CA GLN A 8 89.51 7.81 38.50
C GLN A 8 89.18 6.57 39.34
N TYR A 9 87.89 6.28 39.57
CA TYR A 9 87.47 5.24 40.53
C TYR A 9 86.80 4.01 39.89
N ALA A 10 86.40 4.05 38.62
CA ALA A 10 85.77 2.91 37.96
C ALA A 10 86.78 1.98 37.27
N ASP A 11 86.43 0.70 37.16
CA ASP A 11 87.15 -0.25 36.30
C ASP A 11 86.96 0.10 34.81
N ARG A 12 87.89 -0.37 33.96
CA ARG A 12 87.93 -0.02 32.53
C ARG A 12 86.64 -0.36 31.77
N GLU A 13 85.93 -1.41 32.19
CA GLU A 13 84.68 -1.82 31.56
C GLU A 13 83.52 -0.92 31.99
N THR A 14 83.43 -0.59 33.28
CA THR A 14 82.45 0.34 33.83
C THR A 14 82.65 1.76 33.32
N PHE A 15 83.90 2.22 33.19
CA PHE A 15 84.20 3.54 32.61
C PHE A 15 83.81 3.62 31.13
N ALA A 16 84.06 2.57 30.35
CA ALA A 16 83.65 2.52 28.94
C ALA A 16 82.11 2.60 28.80
N LYS A 17 81.37 1.89 29.66
CA LYS A 17 79.90 1.97 29.72
C LYS A 17 79.43 3.36 30.14
N TYR A 18 80.05 3.96 31.15
CA TYR A 18 79.72 5.31 31.61
C TYR A 18 80.00 6.36 30.52
N SER A 19 81.12 6.28 29.82
CA SER A 19 81.49 7.19 28.74
C SER A 19 80.50 7.11 27.56
N ASP A 20 80.10 5.89 27.16
CA ASP A 20 79.08 5.70 26.12
C ASP A 20 77.72 6.25 26.56
N LEU A 21 77.31 6.01 27.81
CA LEU A 21 76.07 6.55 28.37
C LEU A 21 76.10 8.08 28.50
N ALA A 22 77.23 8.66 28.90
CA ALA A 22 77.42 10.12 29.02
C ALA A 22 77.38 10.79 27.64
N LEU A 23 78.05 10.20 26.64
CA LEU A 23 78.00 10.68 25.25
C LEU A 23 76.57 10.60 24.70
N ARG A 24 75.89 9.47 24.90
CA ARG A 24 74.49 9.31 24.51
C ARG A 24 73.59 10.32 25.21
N GLY A 25 73.82 10.60 26.48
CA GLY A 25 73.07 11.59 27.25
C GLY A 25 73.32 13.03 26.80
N ALA A 26 74.53 13.35 26.34
CA ALA A 26 74.88 14.67 25.81
C ALA A 26 74.29 14.90 24.41
N VAL A 27 74.42 13.91 23.52
CA VAL A 27 73.97 14.04 22.12
C VAL A 27 72.44 13.95 22.01
N SER A 28 71.77 13.23 22.91
CA SER A 28 70.30 13.18 22.98
C SER A 28 69.65 14.52 23.38
N GLN A 29 70.41 15.51 23.83
CA GLN A 29 69.87 16.83 24.18
C GLN A 29 69.60 17.70 22.95
N ALA A 30 70.13 17.34 21.78
CA ALA A 30 69.81 18.03 20.54
C ALA A 30 68.37 17.67 20.10
N PRO A 31 67.52 18.66 19.78
CA PRO A 31 66.10 18.46 19.53
C PRO A 31 65.80 17.56 18.31
N ASP A 32 66.70 17.56 17.33
CA ASP A 32 66.53 16.83 16.07
C ASP A 32 67.29 15.49 16.07
N PHE A 33 67.97 15.14 17.17
CA PHE A 33 68.80 13.94 17.23
C PHE A 33 68.02 12.75 17.79
N VAL A 34 68.14 11.60 17.12
CA VAL A 34 67.47 10.37 17.55
C VAL A 34 68.37 9.14 17.46
N TRP A 35 68.31 8.30 18.51
CA TRP A 35 68.99 7.00 18.55
C TRP A 35 68.13 5.91 17.90
N CYS A 36 68.78 5.01 17.16
CA CYS A 36 68.07 3.86 16.60
C CYS A 36 67.62 2.89 17.71
N PRO A 37 66.31 2.58 17.84
CA PRO A 37 65.79 1.68 18.88
C PRO A 37 66.14 0.21 18.65
N ASN A 38 66.61 -0.17 17.45
CA ASN A 38 66.99 -1.54 17.09
C ASN A 38 68.35 -1.99 17.67
N GLY A 39 68.93 -1.24 18.62
CA GLY A 39 70.18 -1.62 19.29
C GLY A 39 71.45 -1.55 18.43
N CYS A 40 71.38 -0.98 17.22
CA CYS A 40 72.55 -0.91 16.32
C CYS A 40 73.59 0.16 16.70
N GLY A 41 73.28 1.00 17.70
CA GLY A 41 74.17 2.00 18.27
C GLY A 41 74.44 3.22 17.38
N SER A 42 73.75 3.37 16.24
CA SER A 42 73.81 4.61 15.43
C SER A 42 72.73 5.59 15.87
N GLY A 43 73.11 6.86 15.95
CA GLY A 43 72.17 7.98 16.06
C GLY A 43 72.33 8.93 14.87
N GLN A 44 71.26 9.64 14.55
CA GLN A 44 71.20 10.53 13.39
C GLN A 44 70.36 11.76 13.70
N ILE A 45 70.64 12.84 12.98
CA ILE A 45 69.84 14.06 13.01
C ILE A 45 68.74 13.93 11.96
N HIS A 46 67.51 14.22 12.35
CA HIS A 46 66.34 14.20 11.49
C HIS A 46 65.73 15.60 11.43
N GLU A 47 66.21 16.42 10.49
CA GLU A 47 65.86 17.84 10.36
C GLU A 47 64.36 18.06 10.08
N SER A 48 63.68 17.10 9.47
CA SER A 48 62.22 17.15 9.22
C SER A 48 61.38 16.96 10.49
N GLY A 49 62.01 16.69 11.64
CA GLY A 49 61.38 16.58 12.95
C GLY A 49 60.11 15.74 12.98
N ASN A 50 59.06 16.27 13.62
CA ASN A 50 57.76 15.63 13.75
C ASN A 50 56.84 15.82 12.51
N GLU A 51 57.21 16.67 11.56
CA GLU A 51 56.45 16.87 10.32
C GLU A 51 56.56 15.63 9.39
N GLN A 52 57.72 14.97 9.43
CA GLN A 52 57.93 13.67 8.80
C GLN A 52 58.39 12.67 9.85
N PRO A 53 57.48 12.03 10.60
CA PRO A 53 57.86 11.18 11.72
C PRO A 53 58.53 9.86 11.31
N ILE A 54 58.71 9.58 10.01
CA ILE A 54 59.36 8.37 9.50
C ILE A 54 60.88 8.58 9.50
N VAL A 55 61.58 7.91 10.40
CA VAL A 55 63.04 7.91 10.42
C VAL A 55 63.56 6.57 9.92
N THR A 56 64.46 6.60 8.94
CA THR A 56 65.17 5.41 8.45
C THR A 56 66.60 5.43 8.96
N CYS A 57 67.00 4.39 9.70
CA CYS A 57 68.34 4.28 10.23
C CYS A 57 69.39 4.17 9.12
N GLY A 58 70.38 5.06 9.09
CA GLY A 58 71.45 5.03 8.08
C GLY A 58 72.38 3.80 8.15
N LYS A 59 72.43 3.09 9.29
CA LYS A 59 73.29 1.92 9.49
C LYS A 59 72.60 0.59 9.22
N CYS A 60 71.37 0.41 9.71
CA CYS A 60 70.64 -0.86 9.65
C CYS A 60 69.35 -0.81 8.83
N SER A 61 69.04 0.33 8.21
CA SER A 61 67.84 0.57 7.39
C SER A 61 66.51 0.32 8.12
N PHE A 62 66.53 0.26 9.45
CA PHE A 62 65.33 0.09 10.27
C PHE A 62 64.49 1.36 10.27
N LYS A 63 63.18 1.24 10.01
CA LYS A 63 62.22 2.35 10.03
C LYS A 63 61.53 2.44 11.38
N PHE A 64 61.55 3.61 12.00
CA PHE A 64 60.93 3.87 13.28
C PHE A 64 60.26 5.24 13.33
N CYS A 65 59.33 5.41 14.27
CA CYS A 65 58.62 6.67 14.49
C CYS A 65 59.50 7.63 15.32
N PHE A 66 59.68 8.87 14.85
CA PHE A 66 60.44 9.92 15.55
C PHE A 66 59.84 10.24 16.93
N ARG A 67 58.51 10.31 17.02
CA ARG A 67 57.79 10.69 18.24
C ARG A 67 57.73 9.57 19.29
N HIS A 68 57.47 8.34 18.85
CA HIS A 68 57.25 7.20 19.74
C HIS A 68 58.48 6.33 19.94
N GLN A 69 59.50 6.46 19.08
CA GLN A 69 60.72 5.64 19.08
C GLN A 69 60.46 4.11 19.02
N VAL A 70 59.31 3.72 18.47
CA VAL A 70 58.92 2.34 18.19
C VAL A 70 59.02 2.03 16.69
N ARG A 71 58.89 0.74 16.32
CA ARG A 71 58.79 0.33 14.92
C ARG A 71 57.74 1.17 14.19
N TRP A 72 58.07 1.62 12.99
CA TRP A 72 57.20 2.47 12.19
C TRP A 72 55.80 1.85 12.01
N HIS A 73 54.75 2.61 12.32
CA HIS A 73 53.36 2.23 12.19
C HIS A 73 52.79 2.73 10.85
N GLU A 74 52.85 1.90 9.80
CA GLU A 74 52.54 2.28 8.41
C GLU A 74 51.10 2.76 8.16
N GLN A 75 50.15 2.34 8.99
CA GLN A 75 48.72 2.57 8.77
C GLN A 75 48.07 3.46 9.83
N LEU A 76 48.87 4.04 10.73
CA LEU A 76 48.40 4.86 11.83
C LEU A 76 49.16 6.17 11.82
N THR A 77 48.44 7.28 12.03
CA THR A 77 49.06 8.53 12.43
C THR A 77 49.56 8.41 13.87
N CYS A 78 50.45 9.30 14.29
CA CYS A 78 50.95 9.29 15.67
C CYS A 78 49.81 9.40 16.70
N ALA A 79 48.75 10.17 16.40
CA ALA A 79 47.59 10.34 17.27
C ALA A 79 46.69 9.08 17.32
N GLU A 80 46.53 8.38 16.20
CA GLU A 80 45.81 7.10 16.16
C GLU A 80 46.61 6.01 16.90
N TYR A 81 47.94 6.01 16.79
CA TYR A 81 48.79 5.11 17.54
C TYR A 81 48.72 5.38 19.05
N ASP A 82 48.74 6.64 19.50
CA ASP A 82 48.50 7.02 20.91
C ASP A 82 47.13 6.49 21.41
N SER A 83 46.09 6.63 20.58
CA SER A 83 44.73 6.18 20.92
C SER A 83 44.63 4.66 21.00
N LEU A 84 45.33 3.94 20.11
CA LEU A 84 45.41 2.47 20.13
C LEU A 84 46.14 1.96 21.37
N VAL A 85 47.22 2.63 21.78
CA VAL A 85 47.97 2.27 23.00
C VAL A 85 47.17 2.59 24.25
N SER A 86 46.41 3.68 24.27
CA SER A 86 45.53 4.05 25.38
C SER A 86 44.36 3.07 25.56
N ASP A 87 43.62 2.78 24.48
CA ASP A 87 42.40 1.99 24.53
C ASP A 87 42.33 0.97 23.37
N PRO A 88 43.04 -0.17 23.50
CA PRO A 88 43.12 -1.17 22.44
C PRO A 88 41.76 -1.78 22.04
N GLU A 89 40.83 -1.90 22.99
CA GLU A 89 39.53 -2.54 22.74
C GLU A 89 38.54 -1.64 22.02
N ASN A 90 38.71 -0.32 22.09
CA ASN A 90 37.80 0.66 21.48
C ASN A 90 38.44 1.45 20.34
N PHE A 91 39.63 1.07 19.91
CA PHE A 91 40.28 1.70 18.77
C PHE A 91 39.47 1.43 17.49
N ARG A 92 38.89 2.49 16.93
CA ARG A 92 38.24 2.46 15.62
C ARG A 92 39.07 3.30 14.68
N SER A 93 39.46 2.72 13.55
CA SER A 93 40.13 3.51 12.52
C SER A 93 39.14 4.54 11.95
N ARG A 94 39.66 5.60 11.33
CA ARG A 94 38.82 6.59 10.64
C ARG A 94 37.95 5.95 9.56
N ILE A 95 38.43 4.88 8.92
CA ILE A 95 37.66 4.14 7.91
C ILE A 95 36.49 3.39 8.54
N ASP A 96 36.68 2.78 9.71
CA ASP A 96 35.62 2.05 10.42
C ASP A 96 34.48 2.99 10.82
N ILE A 97 34.82 4.17 11.33
CA ILE A 97 33.83 5.19 11.71
C ILE A 97 33.00 5.62 10.49
N LEU A 98 33.67 5.92 9.37
CA LEU A 98 32.99 6.31 8.13
C LEU A 98 32.10 5.20 7.57
N ASN A 99 32.55 3.94 7.66
CA ASN A 99 31.77 2.79 7.24
C ASN A 99 30.52 2.61 8.13
N GLU A 100 30.66 2.70 9.46
CA GLU A 100 29.53 2.62 10.40
C GLU A 100 28.53 3.75 10.17
N GLU A 101 29.00 4.98 9.93
CA GLU A 101 28.13 6.13 9.62
C GLU A 101 27.40 5.93 8.29
N ALA A 102 28.08 5.43 7.26
CA ALA A 102 27.46 5.11 5.98
C ALA A 102 26.40 4.00 6.11
N GLU A 103 26.65 2.97 6.94
CA GLU A 103 25.68 1.92 7.21
C GLU A 103 24.45 2.44 7.96
N LYS A 104 24.65 3.28 8.98
CA LYS A 104 23.55 3.94 9.72
C LYS A 104 22.69 4.79 8.78
N LEU A 105 23.32 5.55 7.88
CA LEU A 105 22.60 6.37 6.92
C LEU A 105 21.76 5.51 5.96
N ARG A 106 22.34 4.42 5.42
CA ARG A 106 21.62 3.47 4.56
C ARG A 106 20.44 2.83 5.29
N LEU A 107 20.61 2.46 6.55
CA LEU A 107 19.53 1.87 7.35
C LEU A 107 18.41 2.87 7.62
N ALA A 108 18.75 4.12 7.94
CA ALA A 108 17.78 5.19 8.13
C ALA A 108 16.97 5.46 6.85
N GLU A 109 17.63 5.49 5.69
CA GLU A 109 16.97 5.63 4.40
C GLU A 109 16.03 4.44 4.09
N GLN A 110 16.48 3.21 4.32
CA GLN A 110 15.64 2.02 4.15
C GLN A 110 14.42 2.03 5.06
N LEU A 111 14.59 2.46 6.32
CA LEU A 111 13.49 2.58 7.26
C LEU A 111 12.50 3.64 6.79
N ALA A 112 12.98 4.83 6.41
CA ALA A 112 12.13 5.90 5.88
C ALA A 112 11.32 5.41 4.67
N ARG A 113 11.97 4.73 3.72
CA ARG A 113 11.29 4.14 2.55
C ARG A 113 10.20 3.15 2.93
N ARG A 114 10.48 2.22 3.86
CA ARG A 114 9.48 1.26 4.34
C ARG A 114 8.30 1.93 5.02
N THR A 115 8.56 2.94 5.86
CA THR A 115 7.48 3.67 6.54
C THR A 115 6.59 4.43 5.54
N GLN A 116 7.19 4.99 4.49
CA GLN A 116 6.45 5.65 3.42
C GLN A 116 5.63 4.64 2.62
N GLU A 117 6.21 3.52 2.20
CA GLU A 117 5.50 2.46 1.49
C GLU A 117 4.32 1.89 2.30
N GLU A 118 4.48 1.72 3.62
CA GLU A 118 3.39 1.29 4.50
C GLU A 118 2.28 2.34 4.62
N ALA A 119 2.64 3.62 4.72
CA ALA A 119 1.68 4.72 4.73
C ALA A 119 0.89 4.79 3.40
N ASP A 120 1.59 4.68 2.27
CA ASP A 120 1.01 4.67 0.93
C ASP A 120 0.08 3.46 0.75
N ARG A 121 0.48 2.28 1.23
CA ARG A 121 -0.38 1.08 1.23
C ARG A 121 -1.65 1.26 2.06
N ARG A 122 -1.55 1.85 3.25
CA ARG A 122 -2.71 2.13 4.11
C ARG A 122 -3.66 3.13 3.45
N LEU A 123 -3.10 4.18 2.85
CA LEU A 123 -3.89 5.16 2.10
C LEU A 123 -4.59 4.51 0.90
N ALA A 124 -3.89 3.71 0.10
CA ALA A 124 -4.46 2.99 -1.03
C ALA A 124 -5.59 2.05 -0.58
N GLN A 125 -5.40 1.29 0.50
CA GLN A 125 -6.45 0.44 1.07
C GLN A 125 -7.68 1.25 1.51
N SER A 126 -7.48 2.40 2.14
CA SER A 126 -8.57 3.30 2.54
C SER A 126 -9.33 3.84 1.33
N LEU A 127 -8.63 4.25 0.27
CA LEU A 127 -9.25 4.77 -0.95
C LEU A 127 -10.04 3.69 -1.68
N MET A 128 -9.47 2.49 -1.85
CA MET A 128 -10.17 1.35 -2.46
C MET A 128 -11.42 0.97 -1.66
N ALA A 129 -11.34 0.96 -0.34
CA ALA A 129 -12.50 0.67 0.51
C ALA A 129 -13.58 1.75 0.41
N ALA A 130 -13.20 3.03 0.26
CA ALA A 130 -14.15 4.13 0.06
C ALA A 130 -14.85 4.02 -1.31
N GLU A 131 -14.10 3.73 -2.37
CA GLU A 131 -14.63 3.53 -3.71
C GLU A 131 -15.60 2.35 -3.75
N GLN A 132 -15.23 1.20 -3.16
CA GLN A 132 -16.12 0.04 -3.06
C GLN A 132 -17.42 0.34 -2.31
N ARG A 133 -17.37 1.16 -1.25
CA ARG A 133 -18.58 1.59 -0.53
C ARG A 133 -19.46 2.45 -1.42
N GLU A 134 -18.88 3.41 -2.14
CA GLU A 134 -19.63 4.28 -3.04
C GLU A 134 -20.26 3.47 -4.20
N GLU A 135 -19.52 2.53 -4.78
CA GLU A 135 -20.06 1.63 -5.82
C GLU A 135 -21.19 0.75 -5.29
N ALA A 136 -21.02 0.17 -4.09
CA ALA A 136 -22.07 -0.62 -3.45
C ALA A 136 -23.32 0.22 -3.17
N GLU A 137 -23.16 1.48 -2.74
CA GLU A 137 -24.27 2.41 -2.55
C GLU A 137 -24.96 2.76 -3.87
N ARG A 138 -24.20 3.03 -4.93
CA ARG A 138 -24.71 3.29 -6.28
C ARG A 138 -25.49 2.08 -6.81
N GLN A 139 -24.95 0.87 -6.62
CA GLN A 139 -25.60 -0.37 -7.02
C GLN A 139 -26.89 -0.59 -6.23
N ALA A 140 -26.84 -0.47 -4.90
CA ALA A 140 -28.03 -0.60 -4.05
C ALA A 140 -29.10 0.43 -4.39
N ARG A 141 -28.72 1.66 -4.78
CA ARG A 141 -29.66 2.69 -5.27
C ARG A 141 -30.33 2.28 -6.59
N ARG A 142 -29.57 1.70 -7.52
CA ARG A 142 -30.11 1.19 -8.80
C ARG A 142 -31.08 0.04 -8.57
N GLU A 143 -30.71 -0.92 -7.73
CA GLU A 143 -31.54 -2.08 -7.38
C GLU A 143 -32.84 -1.66 -6.68
N ARG A 144 -32.76 -0.73 -5.72
CA ARG A 144 -33.96 -0.14 -5.08
C ARG A 144 -34.88 0.53 -6.09
N ALA A 145 -34.34 1.37 -6.97
CA ALA A 145 -35.13 2.05 -7.99
C ALA A 145 -35.72 1.09 -9.05
N GLU A 146 -35.07 -0.03 -9.32
CA GLU A 146 -35.62 -1.08 -10.19
C GLU A 146 -36.75 -1.84 -9.50
N ARG A 147 -36.56 -2.20 -8.22
CA ARG A 147 -37.58 -2.85 -7.39
C ARG A 147 -38.84 -1.99 -7.28
N GLU A 148 -38.69 -0.70 -6.98
CA GLU A 148 -39.80 0.26 -6.93
C GLU A 148 -40.53 0.35 -8.28
N ARG A 149 -39.80 0.42 -9.40
CA ARG A 149 -40.41 0.44 -10.75
C ARG A 149 -41.20 -0.85 -11.05
N ARG A 150 -40.69 -2.01 -10.65
CA ARG A 150 -41.39 -3.30 -10.80
C ARG A 150 -42.67 -3.33 -9.98
N GLU A 151 -42.60 -2.92 -8.70
CA GLU A 151 -43.76 -2.85 -7.81
C GLU A 151 -44.81 -1.84 -8.33
N GLU A 152 -44.39 -0.68 -8.83
CA GLU A 152 -45.30 0.31 -9.40
C GLU A 152 -45.96 -0.19 -10.69
N ALA A 153 -45.20 -0.85 -11.57
CA ALA A 153 -45.74 -1.45 -12.79
C ALA A 153 -46.76 -2.55 -12.48
N GLU A 154 -46.48 -3.41 -11.49
CA GLU A 154 -47.40 -4.44 -11.03
C GLU A 154 -48.68 -3.83 -10.44
N ARG A 155 -48.55 -2.81 -9.57
CA ARG A 155 -49.71 -2.08 -9.03
C ARG A 155 -50.57 -1.46 -10.13
N ARG A 156 -49.94 -0.82 -11.13
CA ARG A 156 -50.63 -0.24 -12.29
C ARG A 156 -51.35 -1.31 -13.10
N ARG A 157 -50.71 -2.46 -13.34
CA ARG A 157 -51.32 -3.58 -14.06
C ARG A 157 -52.54 -4.14 -13.31
N LEU A 158 -52.39 -4.42 -12.02
CA LEU A 158 -53.51 -4.91 -11.18
C LEU A 158 -54.66 -3.90 -11.12
N GLN A 159 -54.35 -2.61 -11.04
CA GLN A 159 -55.37 -1.56 -11.08
C GLN A 159 -56.09 -1.51 -12.44
N ALA A 160 -55.34 -1.61 -13.55
CA ALA A 160 -55.91 -1.65 -14.89
C ALA A 160 -56.79 -2.90 -15.11
N GLU A 161 -56.35 -4.07 -14.67
CA GLU A 161 -57.12 -5.32 -14.69
C GLU A 161 -58.43 -5.16 -13.89
N ARG A 162 -58.37 -4.56 -12.69
CA ARG A 162 -59.56 -4.30 -11.86
C ARG A 162 -60.54 -3.34 -12.54
N ILE A 163 -60.04 -2.24 -13.13
CA ILE A 163 -60.86 -1.27 -13.86
C ILE A 163 -61.50 -1.92 -15.08
N ALA A 164 -60.74 -2.69 -15.87
CA ALA A 164 -61.26 -3.40 -17.04
C ALA A 164 -62.36 -4.40 -16.67
N MET A 165 -62.18 -5.15 -15.56
CA MET A 165 -63.21 -6.06 -15.05
C MET A 165 -64.48 -5.32 -14.63
N GLN A 166 -64.36 -4.17 -13.96
CA GLN A 166 -65.50 -3.32 -13.60
C GLN A 166 -66.24 -2.80 -14.84
N GLN A 167 -65.50 -2.27 -15.82
CA GLN A 167 -66.05 -1.79 -17.09
C GLN A 167 -66.75 -2.90 -17.86
N GLN A 168 -66.16 -4.10 -17.92
CA GLN A 168 -66.77 -5.25 -18.59
C GLN A 168 -68.06 -5.69 -17.88
N ALA A 169 -68.08 -5.72 -16.55
CA ALA A 169 -69.27 -6.03 -15.78
C ALA A 169 -70.37 -4.97 -15.99
N GLU A 170 -70.02 -3.69 -16.02
CA GLU A 170 -70.95 -2.59 -16.29
C GLU A 170 -71.52 -2.67 -17.71
N LYS A 171 -70.67 -2.93 -18.72
CA LYS A 171 -71.10 -3.14 -20.10
C LYS A 171 -72.06 -4.32 -20.21
N MET A 172 -71.75 -5.47 -19.59
CA MET A 172 -72.65 -6.63 -19.58
C MET A 172 -73.99 -6.32 -18.90
N ARG A 173 -73.98 -5.53 -17.81
CA ARG A 173 -75.23 -5.08 -17.17
C ARG A 173 -76.06 -4.19 -18.09
N MET A 174 -75.45 -3.19 -18.72
CA MET A 174 -76.15 -2.33 -19.68
C MET A 174 -76.72 -3.11 -20.86
N GLU A 175 -75.95 -4.06 -21.42
CA GLU A 175 -76.39 -4.89 -22.53
C GLU A 175 -77.55 -5.82 -22.14
N ALA A 176 -77.51 -6.39 -20.94
CA ALA A 176 -78.62 -7.18 -20.40
C ALA A 176 -79.90 -6.36 -20.21
N VAL A 177 -79.78 -5.10 -19.78
CA VAL A 177 -80.92 -4.17 -19.70
C VAL A 177 -81.46 -3.87 -21.10
N ARG A 178 -80.60 -3.46 -22.05
CA ARG A 178 -81.00 -3.20 -23.44
C ARG A 178 -81.72 -4.40 -24.06
N LYS A 179 -81.18 -5.60 -23.88
CA LYS A 179 -81.78 -6.83 -24.39
C LYS A 179 -83.15 -7.11 -23.77
N ARG A 180 -83.32 -6.88 -22.45
CA ARG A 180 -84.64 -6.99 -21.80
C ARG A 180 -85.64 -6.02 -22.41
N ASP A 181 -85.25 -4.77 -22.62
CA ASP A 181 -86.12 -3.74 -23.19
C ASP A 181 -86.49 -4.09 -24.65
N GLU A 182 -85.53 -4.57 -25.45
CA GLU A 182 -85.76 -5.06 -26.82
C GLU A 182 -86.68 -6.29 -26.86
N ASP A 183 -86.46 -7.27 -25.99
CA ASP A 183 -87.30 -8.47 -25.87
C ASP A 183 -88.74 -8.08 -25.43
N GLU A 184 -88.89 -7.12 -24.53
CA GLU A 184 -90.19 -6.59 -24.09
C GLU A 184 -90.92 -5.89 -25.24
N LEU A 185 -90.24 -4.99 -25.95
CA LEU A 185 -90.80 -4.30 -27.12
C LEU A 185 -91.15 -5.28 -28.25
N SER A 186 -90.32 -6.31 -28.46
CA SER A 186 -90.58 -7.39 -29.41
C SER A 186 -91.82 -8.19 -29.01
N ARG A 187 -91.92 -8.61 -27.74
CA ARG A 187 -93.10 -9.30 -27.19
C ARG A 187 -94.38 -8.49 -27.42
N ILE A 188 -94.37 -7.21 -27.03
CA ILE A 188 -95.53 -6.31 -27.20
C ILE A 188 -95.88 -6.14 -28.68
N THR A 189 -94.89 -6.03 -29.56
CA THR A 189 -95.12 -5.87 -31.01
C THR A 189 -95.74 -7.13 -31.59
N VAL A 190 -95.18 -8.31 -31.30
CA VAL A 190 -95.71 -9.61 -31.72
C VAL A 190 -97.16 -9.77 -31.24
N GLU A 191 -97.46 -9.46 -29.98
CA GLU A 191 -98.82 -9.53 -29.44
C GLU A 191 -99.81 -8.60 -30.18
N LYS A 192 -99.36 -7.39 -30.58
CA LYS A 192 -100.21 -6.43 -31.29
C LYS A 192 -100.41 -6.75 -32.77
N THR A 193 -99.39 -7.27 -33.46
CA THR A 193 -99.40 -7.42 -34.93
C THR A 193 -99.72 -8.83 -35.40
N THR A 194 -99.67 -9.84 -34.51
CA THR A 194 -99.87 -11.24 -34.87
C THR A 194 -101.10 -11.85 -34.20
N LYS A 195 -101.62 -12.93 -34.78
CA LYS A 195 -102.70 -13.74 -34.19
C LYS A 195 -102.20 -15.16 -33.96
N PRO A 196 -102.67 -15.88 -32.93
CA PRO A 196 -102.25 -17.26 -32.70
C PRO A 196 -102.82 -18.17 -33.80
N CYS A 197 -101.96 -19.04 -34.32
CA CYS A 197 -102.37 -20.13 -35.19
C CYS A 197 -103.34 -21.10 -34.46
N PRO A 198 -104.47 -21.50 -35.08
CA PRO A 198 -105.43 -22.40 -34.45
C PRO A 198 -104.91 -23.83 -34.19
N GLY A 199 -103.85 -24.29 -34.86
CA GLY A 199 -103.27 -25.64 -34.67
C GLY A 199 -102.16 -25.69 -33.62
N CYS A 200 -101.11 -24.88 -33.80
CA CYS A 200 -99.88 -24.94 -32.98
C CYS A 200 -99.65 -23.71 -32.09
N LYS A 201 -100.59 -22.75 -32.08
CA LYS A 201 -100.56 -21.49 -31.28
C LYS A 201 -99.40 -20.54 -31.58
N TRP A 202 -98.58 -20.82 -32.60
CA TRP A 202 -97.52 -19.91 -33.03
C TRP A 202 -98.09 -18.57 -33.57
N PRO A 203 -97.46 -17.43 -33.25
CA PRO A 203 -97.88 -16.12 -33.74
C PRO A 203 -97.66 -15.97 -35.26
N ILE A 204 -98.71 -15.57 -36.00
CA ILE A 204 -98.66 -15.33 -37.45
C ILE A 204 -99.03 -13.89 -37.81
N GLU A 205 -98.18 -13.23 -38.62
CA GLU A 205 -98.39 -11.87 -39.14
C GLU A 205 -99.22 -11.94 -40.44
N LYS A 206 -100.30 -11.14 -40.55
CA LYS A 206 -101.14 -11.06 -41.75
C LYS A 206 -100.80 -9.82 -42.58
N ASN A 207 -100.02 -10.00 -43.65
CA ASN A 207 -99.77 -8.97 -44.66
C ASN A 207 -100.86 -9.02 -45.76
N ALA A 208 -101.86 -8.15 -45.65
CA ALA A 208 -102.89 -7.83 -46.66
C ALA A 208 -103.19 -8.92 -47.74
N GLY A 209 -104.08 -9.86 -47.41
CA GLY A 209 -104.64 -10.87 -48.32
C GLY A 209 -105.86 -11.56 -47.69
N CYS A 210 -106.80 -12.03 -48.53
CA CYS A 210 -108.15 -12.50 -48.18
C CYS A 210 -108.22 -13.52 -47.01
N SER A 211 -109.27 -13.41 -46.19
CA SER A 211 -109.45 -14.09 -44.89
C SER A 211 -109.87 -15.57 -44.96
N HIS A 212 -109.15 -16.43 -45.69
CA HIS A 212 -109.39 -17.87 -45.66
C HIS A 212 -108.12 -18.64 -45.30
N MET A 213 -108.02 -19.10 -44.05
CA MET A 213 -106.93 -19.97 -43.60
C MET A 213 -107.47 -21.38 -43.36
N THR A 214 -107.07 -22.33 -44.21
CA THR A 214 -107.31 -23.76 -44.01
C THR A 214 -106.01 -24.41 -43.55
N TYR A 215 -106.02 -25.04 -42.37
CA TYR A 215 -104.93 -25.91 -41.93
C TYR A 215 -105.11 -27.29 -42.55
N ALA A 216 -104.04 -27.87 -43.10
CA ALA A 216 -103.98 -29.30 -43.38
C ALA A 216 -103.36 -29.97 -42.16
N GLU A 217 -104.12 -30.82 -41.48
CA GLU A 217 -103.56 -31.79 -40.55
C GLU A 217 -102.71 -32.76 -41.36
N THR A 218 -101.39 -32.67 -41.25
CA THR A 218 -100.52 -33.75 -41.70
C THR A 218 -100.63 -34.89 -40.68
N PRO A 219 -101.04 -36.10 -41.09
CA PRO A 219 -101.08 -37.24 -40.19
C PRO A 219 -99.64 -37.64 -39.83
N LEU A 220 -99.45 -37.95 -38.55
CA LEU A 220 -98.32 -38.71 -38.04
C LEU A 220 -98.15 -39.97 -38.89
N ILE A 221 -96.97 -40.10 -39.50
CA ILE A 221 -96.39 -41.40 -39.87
C ILE A 221 -95.19 -41.60 -38.97
#